data_AF-A0A1S3B3D3-F1
#
_entry.id   AF-A0A1S3B3D3-F1
#
_cell.length_a   1.000
_cell.length_b   1.000
_cell.length_c   1.000
_cell.angle_alpha   90.00
_cell.angle_beta   90.00
_cell.angle_gamma   90.00
#
_symmetry.space_group_name_H-M   'P 1'
#
loop_
_entity.id
_entity.type
_entity.pdbx_description
1 polymer ?
#
loop_
_entity_poly.entity_id
_entity_poly.type
_entity_poly.pdbx_seq_one_letter_code
_entity_poly.pdbx_strand_id
1 'polypeptide(L)'
;MKKLCELCGCVATVMCEADAAMLCWGCDSKVHGANFLVGKHLRVLLCHDCQAPTPWNGSGPNLVATVAFCHNCVHKKRLNNGRRCEKACGSSNGGTAPIGCDDDDDDDDDDDEIENQVVPWLSLSPS
;
A
#
# COMPACT_ATOMS: atom_id res chain seq x y z
N MET A 1 -9.78 16.83 10.80
CA MET A 1 -9.07 17.92 10.10
C MET A 1 -8.13 17.31 9.07
N LYS A 2 -7.98 17.93 7.90
CA LYS A 2 -7.04 17.43 6.87
C LYS A 2 -5.63 17.94 7.15
N LYS A 3 -4.63 17.10 6.94
CA LYS A 3 -3.23 17.44 7.05
C LYS A 3 -2.78 18.09 5.74
N LEU A 4 -2.13 19.25 5.83
CA LEU A 4 -1.77 20.06 4.68
C LEU A 4 -0.26 19.98 4.43
N CYS A 5 0.12 20.19 3.18
CA CYS A 5 1.51 20.30 2.78
C CYS A 5 2.10 21.57 3.36
N GLU A 6 3.24 21.43 4.04
CA GLU A 6 3.89 22.55 4.73
C GLU A 6 4.46 23.61 3.78
N LEU A 7 4.68 23.26 2.51
CA LEU A 7 5.25 24.17 1.51
C LEU A 7 4.21 24.91 0.67
N CYS A 8 3.07 24.29 0.35
CA CYS A 8 2.08 24.87 -0.57
C CYS A 8 0.64 24.88 -0.05
N GLY A 9 0.37 24.30 1.12
CA GLY A 9 -0.97 24.27 1.72
C GLY A 9 -1.96 23.29 1.05
N CYS A 10 -1.60 22.62 -0.05
CA CYS A 10 -2.42 21.55 -0.64
C CYS A 10 -2.53 20.33 0.30
N VAL A 11 -3.40 19.37 0.01
CA VAL A 11 -3.52 18.15 0.83
C VAL A 11 -2.21 17.35 0.80
N ALA A 12 -1.69 16.99 1.98
CA ALA A 12 -0.49 16.16 2.10
C ALA A 12 -0.80 14.69 1.80
N THR A 13 0.12 14.06 1.08
CA THR A 13 0.06 12.65 0.66
C THR A 13 1.24 11.84 1.16
N VAL A 14 2.35 12.49 1.50
CA VAL A 14 3.61 11.90 1.95
C VAL A 14 4.00 12.50 3.30
N MET A 15 4.54 11.67 4.20
CA MET A 15 5.24 12.10 5.42
C MET A 15 6.71 11.74 5.28
N CYS A 16 7.62 12.70 5.42
CA CYS A 16 9.04 12.43 5.59
C CYS A 16 9.31 12.22 7.09
N GLU A 17 9.81 11.06 7.48
CA GLU A 17 10.10 10.78 8.90
C GLU A 17 11.31 11.56 9.41
N ALA A 18 12.34 11.71 8.56
CA ALA A 18 13.58 12.41 8.92
C ALA A 18 13.34 13.90 9.23
N ASP A 19 12.48 14.54 8.44
CA ASP A 19 12.17 15.97 8.56
C ASP A 19 10.91 16.23 9.40
N ALA A 20 10.22 15.17 9.85
CA ALA A 20 8.89 15.23 10.47
C ALA A 20 7.88 16.08 9.68
N ALA A 21 7.99 16.06 8.35
CA ALA A 21 7.32 16.99 7.46
C ALA A 21 6.25 16.31 6.60
N MET A 22 5.12 16.99 6.41
CA MET A 22 4.05 16.53 5.51
C MET A 22 4.06 17.27 4.18
N LEU A 23 4.15 16.51 3.09
CA LEU A 23 4.30 17.03 1.73
C LEU A 23 3.21 16.47 0.80
N CYS A 24 2.83 17.27 -0.19
CA CYS A 24 2.13 16.76 -1.37
C CYS A 24 3.16 16.19 -2.36
N TRP A 25 2.72 15.34 -3.30
CA TRP A 25 3.60 14.74 -4.31
C TRP A 25 4.50 15.74 -5.05
N GLY A 26 3.95 16.88 -5.48
CA GLY A 26 4.74 17.89 -6.21
C GLY A 26 5.83 18.56 -5.37
N CYS A 27 5.61 18.70 -4.06
CA CYS A 27 6.61 19.21 -3.13
C CYS A 27 7.60 18.13 -2.72
N ASP A 28 7.14 16.89 -2.54
CA ASP A 28 7.98 15.73 -2.25
C ASP A 28 9.07 15.55 -3.31
N SER A 29 8.70 15.53 -4.59
CA SER A 29 9.66 15.36 -5.69
C SER A 29 10.67 16.50 -5.77
N LYS A 30 10.29 17.73 -5.40
CA LYS A 30 11.22 18.87 -5.37
C LYS A 30 12.21 18.76 -4.22
N VAL A 31 11.76 18.35 -3.03
CA VAL A 31 12.61 18.23 -1.83
C VAL A 31 13.52 17.01 -1.93
N HIS A 32 12.96 15.84 -2.19
CA HIS A 32 13.69 14.56 -2.21
C HIS A 32 14.40 14.28 -3.54
N GLY A 33 14.04 14.99 -4.60
CA GLY A 33 14.78 15.00 -5.87
C GLY A 33 15.92 16.02 -5.93
N ALA A 34 16.05 16.93 -4.94
CA ALA A 34 17.06 17.99 -4.96
C ALA A 34 18.50 17.45 -4.87
N ASN A 35 18.72 16.40 -4.06
CA ASN A 35 20.00 15.72 -3.96
C ASN A 35 19.84 14.29 -3.41
N PHE A 36 20.88 13.48 -3.54
CA PHE A 36 20.86 12.07 -3.12
C PHE A 36 20.76 11.87 -1.60
N LEU A 37 21.16 12.85 -0.78
CA LEU A 37 21.12 12.74 0.68
C LEU A 37 19.67 12.82 1.16
N VAL A 38 18.94 13.85 0.73
CA VAL A 38 17.53 14.02 1.06
C VAL A 38 16.72 12.91 0.40
N GLY A 39 17.07 12.47 -0.81
CA GLY A 39 16.45 11.32 -1.46
C GLY A 39 16.51 10.02 -0.63
N LYS A 40 17.47 9.86 0.29
CA LYS A 40 17.53 8.68 1.18
C LYS A 40 16.52 8.73 2.33
N HIS A 41 15.92 9.87 2.62
CA HIS A 41 14.95 9.99 3.70
C HIS A 41 13.80 8.99 3.50
N LEU A 42 13.43 8.33 4.59
CA LEU A 42 12.30 7.42 4.60
C LEU A 42 11.01 8.23 4.51
N ARG A 43 10.21 7.93 3.50
CA ARG A 43 8.91 8.56 3.29
C ARG A 43 7.81 7.54 3.41
N VAL A 44 6.77 7.89 4.15
CA VAL A 44 5.58 7.07 4.39
C VAL A 44 4.42 7.67 3.64
N LEU A 45 3.63 6.84 2.95
CA LEU A 45 2.39 7.32 2.34
C LEU A 45 1.29 7.48 3.36
N LEU A 46 0.55 8.56 3.21
CA LEU A 46 -0.64 8.83 3.99
C LEU A 46 -1.87 8.25 3.28
N CYS A 47 -2.78 7.68 4.07
CA CYS A 47 -4.06 7.20 3.59
C CYS A 47 -4.81 8.33 2.88
N HIS A 48 -5.29 8.09 1.67
CA HIS A 48 -5.98 9.10 0.88
C HIS A 48 -7.24 9.65 1.57
N ASP A 49 -7.96 8.81 2.33
CA ASP A 49 -9.22 9.20 2.96
C ASP A 49 -9.04 9.87 4.33
N CYS A 50 -8.20 9.31 5.21
CA CYS A 50 -8.06 9.77 6.60
C CYS A 50 -6.67 10.34 6.93
N GLN A 51 -5.72 10.25 5.99
CA GLN A 51 -4.34 10.68 6.14
C GLN A 51 -3.58 10.02 7.28
N ALA A 52 -4.04 8.89 7.81
CA ALA A 52 -3.24 8.05 8.69
C ALA A 52 -2.02 7.49 7.93
N PRO A 53 -0.84 7.37 8.56
CA PRO A 53 0.30 6.69 7.96
C PRO A 53 -0.08 5.27 7.53
N THR A 54 0.40 4.84 6.37
CA THR A 54 0.18 3.49 5.85
C THR A 54 1.46 2.66 6.03
N PRO A 55 1.39 1.32 5.95
CA PRO A 55 2.59 0.49 5.99
C PRO A 55 3.56 0.73 4.82
N TRP A 56 3.08 1.32 3.73
CA TRP A 56 3.93 1.63 2.58
C TRP A 56 4.91 2.74 2.93
N ASN A 57 6.18 2.46 2.68
CA ASN A 57 7.28 3.40 2.82
C ASN A 57 8.28 3.23 1.67
N GLY A 58 9.07 4.26 1.40
CA GLY A 58 10.08 4.23 0.37
C GLY A 58 11.13 5.33 0.50
N SER A 59 12.29 5.06 -0.11
CA SER A 59 13.42 5.97 -0.24
C SER A 59 13.87 6.03 -1.71
N GLY A 60 14.54 7.10 -2.10
CA GLY A 60 15.05 7.35 -3.45
C GLY A 60 14.56 8.67 -4.07
N PRO A 61 15.23 9.21 -5.08
CA PRO A 61 14.88 10.54 -5.63
C PRO A 61 13.53 10.58 -6.35
N ASN A 62 13.03 9.43 -6.86
CA ASN A 62 11.86 9.38 -7.75
C ASN A 62 10.88 8.28 -7.30
N LEU A 63 10.13 8.54 -6.24
CA LEU A 63 8.98 7.69 -5.91
C LEU A 63 7.87 7.92 -6.93
N VAL A 64 7.30 6.83 -7.45
CA VAL A 64 6.14 6.90 -8.34
C VAL A 64 4.94 7.41 -7.54
N ALA A 65 4.26 8.42 -8.09
CA ALA A 65 3.04 8.94 -7.49
C ALA A 65 1.99 7.83 -7.42
N THR A 66 1.63 7.44 -6.20
CA THR A 66 0.63 6.40 -5.94
C THR A 66 -0.32 6.83 -4.83
N VAL A 67 -1.43 6.10 -4.69
CA VAL A 67 -2.45 6.33 -3.67
C VAL A 67 -2.49 5.13 -2.73
N ALA A 68 -2.53 5.40 -1.43
CA ALA A 68 -2.61 4.36 -0.41
C ALA A 68 -3.90 4.51 0.40
N PHE A 69 -4.44 3.39 0.87
CA PHE A 69 -5.59 3.36 1.78
C PHE A 69 -5.24 2.51 3.00
N CYS A 70 -5.56 2.98 4.21
CA CYS A 70 -5.38 2.16 5.40
C CYS A 70 -6.48 1.08 5.50
N HIS A 71 -6.21 -0.02 6.20
CA HIS A 71 -7.18 -1.10 6.40
C HIS A 71 -8.55 -0.58 6.83
N ASN A 72 -8.62 0.34 7.78
CA ASN A 72 -9.90 0.86 8.27
C ASN A 72 -10.70 1.60 7.17
N CYS A 73 -10.03 2.35 6.30
CA CYS A 73 -10.67 3.05 5.19
C CYS A 73 -11.09 2.11 4.06
N VAL A 74 -10.31 1.06 3.80
CA VAL A 74 -10.71 -0.01 2.85
C VAL A 74 -11.97 -0.73 3.33
N HIS A 75 -12.03 -1.13 4.62
CA HIS A 75 -13.19 -1.83 5.17
C HIS A 75 -14.44 -0.94 5.27
N LYS A 76 -14.30 0.34 5.65
CA LYS A 76 -15.43 1.29 5.66
C LYS A 76 -16.07 1.47 4.28
N LYS A 77 -15.28 1.47 3.21
CA LYS A 77 -15.81 1.50 1.84
C LYS A 77 -16.62 0.24 1.50
N ARG A 78 -16.25 -0.93 2.02
CA ARG A 78 -17.01 -2.18 1.83
C ARG A 78 -18.35 -2.16 2.56
N LEU A 79 -18.43 -1.61 3.77
CA LEU A 79 -19.69 -1.51 4.53
C LEU A 79 -20.65 -0.47 3.93
N ASN A 80 -20.14 0.64 3.41
CA ASN A 80 -20.98 1.66 2.77
C ASN A 80 -21.38 1.29 1.33
N ASN A 81 -20.55 0.50 0.66
CA ASN A 81 -20.82 -0.05 -0.67
C ASN A 81 -21.36 -1.49 -0.60
N GLY A 82 -21.82 -1.89 0.59
CA GLY A 82 -22.62 -3.08 0.78
C GLY A 82 -23.86 -2.92 -0.06
N ARG A 83 -23.77 -3.44 -1.29
CA ARG A 83 -24.93 -3.80 -2.09
C ARG A 83 -25.90 -4.40 -1.10
N ARG A 84 -27.08 -3.79 -0.99
CA ARG A 84 -28.21 -4.44 -0.38
C ARG A 84 -28.39 -5.76 -1.13
N CYS A 85 -27.81 -6.81 -0.58
CA CYS A 85 -28.24 -8.15 -0.87
C CYS A 85 -29.60 -8.27 -0.18
N GLU A 86 -30.62 -7.68 -0.80
CA GLU A 86 -32.01 -8.11 -0.69
C GLU A 86 -32.10 -9.52 -1.31
N LYS A 87 -31.28 -10.47 -0.82
CA LYS A 87 -31.73 -11.84 -0.74
C LYS A 87 -32.76 -11.80 0.38
N ALA A 88 -34.01 -11.59 -0.04
CA ALA A 88 -35.14 -12.09 0.69
C ALA A 88 -34.96 -13.61 0.84
N CYS A 89 -34.20 -14.05 1.84
CA CYS A 89 -34.52 -15.27 2.52
C CYS A 89 -35.24 -14.83 3.80
N GLY A 90 -36.57 -14.93 3.75
CA GLY A 90 -37.45 -14.46 4.81
C GLY A 90 -37.06 -15.03 6.17
N SER A 91 -37.22 -14.19 7.19
CA SER A 91 -37.38 -14.68 8.55
C SER A 91 -38.62 -15.55 8.61
N SER A 92 -38.42 -16.86 8.71
CA SER A 92 -39.38 -17.73 9.37
C SER A 92 -38.62 -18.56 10.39
N ASN A 93 -39.00 -18.33 11.64
CA ASN A 93 -38.52 -19.00 12.83
C ASN A 93 -38.57 -20.53 12.68
N GLY A 94 -37.48 -21.21 13.03
CA GLY A 94 -37.48 -22.65 13.33
C GLY A 94 -36.37 -23.44 12.65
N GLY A 95 -35.34 -23.80 13.42
CA GLY A 95 -34.52 -25.02 13.26
C GLY A 95 -33.62 -25.16 12.03
N THR A 96 -32.35 -25.47 12.32
CA THR A 96 -31.24 -25.89 11.42
C THR A 96 -30.56 -24.80 10.58
N ALA A 97 -29.26 -24.64 10.83
CA ALA A 97 -28.35 -23.77 10.08
C ALA A 97 -28.17 -24.29 8.65
N PRO A 98 -28.07 -23.43 7.62
CA PRO A 98 -27.52 -23.86 6.35
C PRO A 98 -26.01 -24.00 6.47
N ILE A 99 -25.58 -25.20 6.11
CA ILE A 99 -24.22 -25.72 5.92
C ILE A 99 -23.31 -24.65 5.28
N GLY A 100 -22.07 -24.58 5.79
CA GLY A 100 -21.05 -23.64 5.33
C GLY A 100 -20.83 -23.72 3.81
N CYS A 101 -20.35 -22.62 3.25
CA CYS A 101 -19.62 -22.68 2.00
C CYS A 101 -18.21 -23.16 2.35
N ASP A 102 -18.02 -24.48 2.26
CA ASP A 102 -16.72 -25.11 2.16
C ASP A 102 -16.16 -24.69 0.79
N ASP A 103 -15.31 -23.66 0.78
CA ASP A 103 -14.47 -23.31 -0.37
C ASP A 103 -13.22 -24.21 -0.30
N ASP A 104 -13.38 -25.47 -0.69
CA ASP A 104 -12.30 -26.39 -1.03
C ASP A 104 -11.85 -26.08 -2.47
N ASP A 105 -10.79 -25.29 -2.64
CA ASP A 105 -10.00 -25.26 -3.87
C ASP A 105 -8.54 -25.54 -3.49
N ASP A 106 -8.25 -26.83 -3.31
CA ASP A 106 -6.90 -27.41 -3.40
C ASP A 106 -6.54 -27.49 -4.89
N ASP A 107 -5.65 -26.61 -5.36
CA ASP A 107 -4.83 -26.87 -6.56
C ASP A 107 -3.36 -26.80 -6.14
N ASP A 108 -2.80 -27.95 -5.81
CA ASP A 108 -1.37 -28.23 -5.79
C ASP A 108 -0.85 -28.20 -7.23
N ASP A 109 -0.07 -27.17 -7.60
CA ASP A 109 0.90 -27.25 -8.71
C ASP A 109 2.31 -27.19 -8.10
N ASP A 110 2.90 -28.38 -7.95
CA ASP A 110 4.34 -28.61 -7.81
C ASP A 110 5.06 -28.34 -9.15
N ASP A 111 6.36 -28.06 -9.07
CA ASP A 111 7.35 -27.84 -10.14
C ASP A 111 7.40 -26.39 -10.73
N ASP A 112 8.53 -25.66 -10.79
CA ASP A 112 9.93 -26.06 -10.95
C ASP A 112 10.90 -25.15 -10.16
N GLU A 113 11.94 -25.79 -9.64
CA GLU A 113 13.19 -25.22 -9.16
C GLU A 113 13.89 -24.37 -10.24
N ILE A 114 13.72 -23.04 -10.18
CA ILE A 114 14.58 -22.13 -10.96
C ILE A 114 15.74 -21.67 -10.07
N GLU A 115 16.82 -22.45 -10.07
CA GLU A 115 18.13 -21.97 -9.61
C GLU A 115 18.62 -20.87 -10.55
N ASN A 116 18.35 -19.62 -10.19
CA ASN A 116 19.15 -18.51 -10.71
C ASN A 116 20.52 -18.56 -10.04
N GLN A 117 21.40 -19.40 -10.57
CA GLN A 117 22.81 -19.43 -10.21
C GLN A 117 23.45 -18.10 -10.65
N VAL A 118 23.53 -17.14 -9.72
CA VAL A 118 24.26 -15.89 -9.97
C VAL A 118 25.75 -16.20 -9.82
N VAL A 119 26.44 -16.41 -10.93
CA VAL A 119 27.91 -16.45 -10.91
C VAL A 119 28.43 -15.03 -10.63
N PRO A 120 29.30 -14.82 -9.63
CA PRO A 120 29.97 -13.54 -9.47
C PRO A 120 30.90 -13.31 -10.67
N TRP A 121 30.61 -12.29 -11.48
CA TRP A 121 31.49 -11.84 -12.56
C TRP A 121 32.72 -11.15 -11.95
N LEU A 122 33.62 -11.97 -11.41
CA LEU A 122 35.02 -11.65 -11.22
C LEU A 122 35.82 -12.77 -11.89
N SER A 123 35.70 -12.87 -13.21
CA SER A 123 36.74 -13.52 -14.01
C SER A 123 37.95 -12.59 -13.95
N LEU A 124 38.82 -12.88 -12.98
CA LEU A 124 40.20 -12.43 -12.97
C LEU A 124 40.85 -12.74 -14.33
N SER A 125 41.70 -11.80 -14.74
CA SER A 125 42.54 -11.78 -15.94
C SER A 125 43.28 -13.10 -16.20
N PRO A 126 43.49 -13.51 -17.46
CA PRO A 126 44.41 -14.58 -17.79
C PRO A 126 45.86 -14.08 -17.65
N SER A 127 46.69 -14.83 -16.92
CA SER A 127 48.16 -14.79 -16.97
C SER A 127 48.69 -16.21 -16.84
#